data_AF-A0A831ULN7-F1
#
_entry.id   AF-A0A831ULN7-F1
#
_cell.length_a   1.000
_cell.length_b   1.000
_cell.length_c   1.000
_cell.angle_alpha   90.00
_cell.angle_beta   90.00
_cell.angle_gamma   90.00
#
_symmetry.space_group_name_H-M   'P 1'
#
loop_
_entity.id
_entity.type
_entity.pdbx_description
1 polymer ?
#
loop_
_entity_poly.entity_id
_entity_poly.type
_entity_poly.pdbx_seq_one_letter_code
_entity_poly.pdbx_strand_id
1 'polypeptide(L)'
;IRHAANRQLYGLHVTDFPHVKQAFVDAYCRLVAMKLVALRASDYMRTAALDDRRYLLYNPIVKMKVTREGESVINLLWDVIAAKGFERDTYFEMAARDIRALPKLEGTVHVNIALIMKFIANYFFNPKDYPEVTRQDAPGDDVFLFSQGPTGGLGKVQFHDYQTVYAQWDLPNVRVFTEQIAAFKECLVAAGLDEAQRKDTDVLMTVGDVFALVVYGQLILENARVYGSDEALIDQIFDVLVRDMAALALQLYSKPSASAKQQEYCTRMMRRPEPNPERYDRIYREEVLPLKDAYEMSA
;
A
#
# COMPACT_ATOMS: atom_id res chain seq x y z
N ILE A 1 -10.38 8.43 17.29
CA ILE A 1 -9.84 8.00 18.60
C ILE A 1 -10.45 8.72 19.81
N ARG A 2 -10.62 10.05 19.81
CA ARG A 2 -11.28 10.81 20.91
C ARG A 2 -12.56 10.17 21.45
N HIS A 3 -13.47 9.75 20.56
CA HIS A 3 -14.70 9.05 20.96
C HIS A 3 -14.43 7.77 21.76
N ALA A 4 -13.58 6.88 21.24
CA ALA A 4 -13.24 5.61 21.89
C ALA A 4 -12.45 5.80 23.19
N ALA A 5 -11.61 6.84 23.28
CA ALA A 5 -10.86 7.14 24.50
C ALA A 5 -11.77 7.61 25.64
N ASN A 6 -12.90 8.27 25.35
CA ASN A 6 -13.84 8.77 26.36
C ASN A 6 -15.02 7.82 26.64
N ARG A 7 -15.19 6.77 25.83
CA ARG A 7 -16.25 5.77 26.00
C ARG A 7 -15.75 4.63 26.89
N GLN A 8 -16.53 4.28 27.91
CA GLN A 8 -16.26 3.13 28.77
C GLN A 8 -17.29 2.02 28.55
N LEU A 9 -16.82 0.77 28.49
CA LEU A 9 -17.63 -0.45 28.41
C LEU A 9 -17.02 -1.48 29.37
N TYR A 10 -17.86 -2.15 30.16
CA TYR A 10 -17.42 -3.19 31.10
C TYR A 10 -16.30 -2.74 32.07
N GLY A 11 -16.29 -1.46 32.47
CA GLY A 11 -15.28 -0.90 33.38
C GLY A 11 -13.93 -0.57 32.75
N LEU A 12 -13.78 -0.70 31.42
CA LEU A 12 -12.58 -0.35 30.66
C LEU A 12 -12.88 0.76 29.64
N HIS A 13 -11.88 1.53 29.25
CA HIS A 13 -12.03 2.41 28.10
C HIS A 13 -12.07 1.56 26.82
N VAL A 14 -12.82 2.00 25.80
CA VAL A 14 -12.87 1.27 24.53
C VAL A 14 -11.48 1.12 23.90
N THR A 15 -10.60 2.09 24.16
CA THR A 15 -9.19 2.07 23.74
C THR A 15 -8.35 0.99 24.44
N ASP A 16 -8.80 0.41 25.55
CA ASP A 16 -8.07 -0.66 26.26
C ASP A 16 -8.23 -2.04 25.58
N PHE A 17 -9.28 -2.24 24.79
CA PHE A 17 -9.55 -3.53 24.15
C PHE A 17 -8.52 -3.87 23.06
N PRO A 18 -7.94 -5.09 23.05
CA PRO A 18 -6.89 -5.45 22.09
C PRO A 18 -7.26 -5.26 20.62
N HIS A 19 -8.48 -5.67 20.22
CA HIS A 19 -8.96 -5.51 18.84
C HIS A 19 -9.14 -4.04 18.43
N VAL A 20 -9.50 -3.16 19.38
CA VAL A 20 -9.58 -1.70 19.14
C VAL A 20 -8.19 -1.11 18.97
N LYS A 21 -7.22 -1.51 19.80
CA LYS A 21 -5.82 -1.09 19.63
C LYS A 21 -5.31 -1.49 18.26
N GLN A 22 -5.58 -2.73 17.84
CA GLN A 22 -5.13 -3.24 16.54
C GLN A 22 -5.75 -2.46 15.39
N ALA A 23 -7.06 -2.23 15.42
CA ALA A 23 -7.74 -1.42 14.41
C ALA A 23 -7.16 -0.01 14.29
N PHE A 24 -6.84 0.62 15.43
CA PHE A 24 -6.22 1.95 15.44
C PHE A 24 -4.77 1.95 14.93
N VAL A 25 -3.95 0.99 15.33
CA VAL A 25 -2.56 0.86 14.85
C VAL A 25 -2.53 0.57 13.35
N ASP A 26 -3.36 -0.36 12.87
CA ASP A 26 -3.47 -0.69 11.45
C ASP A 26 -3.95 0.51 10.63
N ALA A 27 -4.97 1.23 11.11
CA ALA A 27 -5.47 2.44 10.45
C ALA A 27 -4.39 3.54 10.39
N TYR A 28 -3.63 3.74 11.47
CA TYR A 28 -2.54 4.71 11.51
C TYR A 28 -1.42 4.34 10.53
N CYS A 29 -0.97 3.09 10.55
CA CYS A 29 0.08 2.60 9.64
C CYS A 29 -0.34 2.74 8.18
N ARG A 30 -1.59 2.39 7.84
CA ARG A 30 -2.12 2.56 6.47
C ARG A 30 -2.16 4.03 6.07
N LEU A 31 -2.61 4.93 6.95
CA LEU A 31 -2.62 6.39 6.68
C LEU A 31 -1.22 6.96 6.43
N VAL A 32 -0.23 6.59 7.25
CA VAL A 32 1.16 7.05 7.07
C VAL A 32 1.74 6.48 5.77
N ALA A 33 1.53 5.19 5.50
CA ALA A 33 1.95 4.56 4.26
C ALA A 33 1.35 5.26 3.03
N MET A 34 0.04 5.57 3.05
CA MET A 34 -0.64 6.29 1.97
C MET A 34 0.02 7.64 1.70
N LYS A 35 0.34 8.39 2.76
CA LYS A 35 1.02 9.68 2.66
C LYS A 35 2.42 9.53 2.05
N LEU A 36 3.21 8.57 2.52
CA LEU A 36 4.55 8.31 2.00
C LEU A 36 4.51 7.96 0.52
N VAL A 37 3.59 7.08 0.10
CA VAL A 37 3.46 6.68 -1.31
C VAL A 37 3.01 7.83 -2.19
N ALA A 38 2.00 8.60 -1.78
CA ALA A 38 1.48 9.72 -2.57
C ALA A 38 2.52 10.83 -2.76
N LEU A 39 3.25 11.18 -1.70
CA LEU A 39 4.33 12.17 -1.77
C LEU A 39 5.47 11.67 -2.67
N ARG A 40 5.84 10.40 -2.58
CA ARG A 40 6.92 9.86 -3.41
C ARG A 40 6.55 9.76 -4.88
N ALA A 41 5.34 9.32 -5.17
CA ALA A 41 4.82 9.32 -6.53
C ALA A 41 4.76 10.74 -7.11
N SER A 42 4.49 11.75 -6.27
CA SER A 42 4.52 13.15 -6.67
C SER A 42 5.94 13.60 -7.04
N ASP A 43 6.98 13.21 -6.29
CA ASP A 43 8.37 13.48 -6.69
C ASP A 43 8.65 12.95 -8.10
N TYR A 44 8.29 11.69 -8.37
CA TYR A 44 8.46 11.08 -9.69
C TYR A 44 7.66 11.77 -10.79
N MET A 45 6.47 12.26 -10.48
CA MET A 45 5.63 13.00 -11.42
C MET A 45 6.26 14.36 -11.77
N ARG A 46 6.82 15.05 -10.78
CA ARG A 46 7.43 16.37 -10.94
C ARG A 46 8.79 16.32 -11.63
N THR A 47 9.51 15.20 -11.53
CA THR A 47 10.76 14.97 -12.27
C THR A 47 10.55 14.18 -13.57
N ALA A 48 9.31 13.96 -14.00
CA ALA A 48 9.03 13.15 -15.18
C ALA A 48 9.51 13.83 -16.47
N ALA A 49 9.93 13.00 -17.42
CA ALA A 49 10.38 13.43 -18.74
C ALA A 49 10.08 12.35 -19.79
N LEU A 50 10.38 12.61 -21.07
CA LEU A 50 10.16 11.63 -22.14
C LEU A 50 11.09 10.40 -22.02
N ASP A 51 12.24 10.57 -21.38
CA ASP A 51 13.26 9.55 -21.11
C ASP A 51 13.13 8.89 -19.72
N ASP A 52 12.49 9.56 -18.75
CA ASP A 52 12.07 8.99 -17.47
C ASP A 52 10.55 8.98 -17.30
N ARG A 53 9.97 7.83 -17.62
CA ARG A 53 8.52 7.60 -17.64
C ARG A 53 8.03 6.73 -16.48
N ARG A 54 8.82 6.59 -15.40
CA ARG A 54 8.48 5.73 -14.24
C ARG A 54 7.18 6.17 -13.55
N TYR A 55 6.85 7.46 -13.62
CA TYR A 55 5.57 8.01 -13.14
C TYR A 55 4.33 7.29 -13.69
N LEU A 56 4.42 6.67 -14.87
CA LEU A 56 3.33 5.93 -15.49
C LEU A 56 2.95 4.64 -14.75
N LEU A 57 3.83 4.10 -13.90
CA LEU A 57 3.48 3.04 -12.96
C LEU A 57 2.99 3.64 -11.63
N TYR A 58 3.72 4.61 -11.10
CA TYR A 58 3.46 5.13 -9.75
C TYR A 58 2.15 5.93 -9.63
N ASN A 59 1.75 6.65 -10.67
CA ASN A 59 0.48 7.38 -10.67
C ASN A 59 -0.75 6.43 -10.56
N PRO A 60 -0.84 5.34 -11.36
CA PRO A 60 -1.83 4.30 -11.13
C PRO A 60 -1.79 3.70 -9.72
N ILE A 61 -0.62 3.47 -9.12
CA ILE A 61 -0.51 2.96 -7.74
C ILE A 61 -1.19 3.91 -6.74
N VAL A 62 -1.01 5.22 -6.88
CA VAL A 62 -1.75 6.21 -6.07
C VAL A 62 -3.26 6.09 -6.35
N LYS A 63 -3.67 6.12 -7.61
CA LYS A 63 -5.09 6.13 -7.96
C LYS A 63 -5.85 4.86 -7.55
N MET A 64 -5.19 3.70 -7.50
CA MET A 64 -5.84 2.43 -7.23
C MET A 64 -5.59 1.93 -5.80
N LYS A 65 -4.32 1.89 -5.35
CA LYS A 65 -3.93 1.24 -4.10
C LYS A 65 -4.12 2.22 -2.95
N VAL A 66 -3.58 3.43 -3.03
CA VAL A 66 -3.75 4.45 -1.96
C VAL A 66 -5.24 4.72 -1.68
N THR A 67 -6.08 4.85 -2.70
CA THR A 67 -7.52 5.06 -2.48
C THR A 67 -8.24 3.87 -1.85
N ARG A 68 -7.82 2.63 -2.17
CA ARG A 68 -8.35 1.40 -1.51
C ARG A 68 -7.85 1.29 -0.07
N GLU A 69 -6.62 1.72 0.22
CA GLU A 69 -6.14 1.85 1.59
C GLU A 69 -6.98 2.86 2.39
N GLY A 70 -7.40 3.96 1.75
CA GLY A 70 -8.34 4.91 2.36
C GLY A 70 -9.67 4.25 2.75
N GLU A 71 -10.24 3.39 1.90
CA GLU A 71 -11.43 2.60 2.25
C GLU A 71 -11.19 1.67 3.44
N SER A 72 -10.03 0.99 3.49
CA SER A 72 -9.63 0.11 4.59
C SER A 72 -9.49 0.87 5.91
N VAL A 73 -8.88 2.06 5.88
CA VAL A 73 -8.75 2.94 7.06
C VAL A 73 -10.12 3.29 7.60
N ILE A 74 -11.04 3.73 6.73
CA ILE A 74 -12.40 4.07 7.16
C ILE A 74 -13.13 2.86 7.73
N ASN A 75 -12.98 1.66 7.15
CA ASN A 75 -13.56 0.44 7.69
C ASN A 75 -13.07 0.15 9.12
N LEU A 76 -11.75 0.17 9.33
CA LEU A 76 -11.14 -0.06 10.65
C LEU A 76 -11.61 0.96 11.68
N LEU A 77 -11.72 2.23 11.29
CA LEU A 77 -12.23 3.28 12.17
C LEU A 77 -13.73 3.11 12.46
N TRP A 78 -14.52 2.64 11.48
CA TRP A 78 -15.95 2.39 11.66
C TRP A 78 -16.18 1.24 12.65
N ASP A 79 -15.39 0.17 12.56
CA ASP A 79 -15.47 -0.96 13.49
C ASP A 79 -15.24 -0.52 14.96
N VAL A 80 -14.44 0.53 15.17
CA VAL A 80 -14.22 1.12 16.50
C VAL A 80 -15.33 2.11 16.92
N ILE A 81 -15.77 2.98 16.01
CA ILE A 81 -16.82 3.99 16.30
C ILE A 81 -18.19 3.33 16.48
N ALA A 82 -18.42 2.21 15.78
CA ALA A 82 -19.65 1.44 15.76
C ALA A 82 -20.88 2.31 15.43
N ALA A 83 -21.95 2.22 16.23
CA ALA A 83 -23.23 2.88 15.99
C ALA A 83 -23.12 4.40 15.79
N LYS A 84 -22.16 5.06 16.44
CA LYS A 84 -21.95 6.51 16.30
C LYS A 84 -21.55 6.92 14.87
N GLY A 85 -21.02 5.99 14.08
CA GLY A 85 -20.67 6.26 12.68
C GLY A 85 -21.89 6.45 11.77
N PHE A 86 -23.09 6.10 12.24
CA PHE A 86 -24.36 6.34 11.54
C PHE A 86 -25.03 7.66 11.93
N GLU A 87 -24.48 8.40 12.90
CA GLU A 87 -25.03 9.70 13.30
C GLU A 87 -24.79 10.71 12.17
N ARG A 88 -25.90 11.22 11.61
CA ARG A 88 -25.93 12.13 10.45
C ARG A 88 -25.09 13.40 10.65
N ASP A 89 -24.96 13.87 11.89
CA ASP A 89 -24.29 15.13 12.21
C ASP A 89 -22.79 14.94 12.51
N THR A 90 -22.20 13.82 12.06
CA THR A 90 -20.76 13.55 12.20
C THR A 90 -20.04 13.64 10.85
N TYR A 91 -18.81 14.18 10.87
CA TYR A 91 -17.91 14.11 9.70
C TYR A 91 -17.72 12.66 9.22
N PHE A 92 -17.76 11.70 10.14
CA PHE A 92 -17.52 10.30 9.84
C PHE A 92 -18.58 9.70 8.94
N GLU A 93 -19.86 10.05 9.09
CA GLU A 93 -20.93 9.58 8.19
C GLU A 93 -20.64 9.96 6.73
N MET A 94 -20.30 11.24 6.50
CA MET A 94 -19.94 11.73 5.17
C MET A 94 -18.71 11.02 4.63
N ALA A 95 -17.64 10.94 5.42
CA ALA A 95 -16.41 10.27 5.03
C ALA A 95 -16.65 8.79 4.68
N ALA A 96 -17.48 8.10 5.46
CA ALA A 96 -17.78 6.69 5.26
C ALA A 96 -18.59 6.39 4.01
N ARG A 97 -19.48 7.31 3.63
CA ARG A 97 -20.21 7.26 2.36
C ARG A 97 -19.31 7.61 1.18
N ASP A 98 -18.59 8.72 1.27
CA ASP A 98 -17.94 9.35 0.11
C ASP A 98 -16.59 8.70 -0.25
N ILE A 99 -15.87 8.11 0.71
CA ILE A 99 -14.59 7.41 0.46
C ILE A 99 -14.71 6.33 -0.62
N ARG A 100 -15.90 5.74 -0.76
CA ARG A 100 -16.18 4.69 -1.75
C ARG A 100 -16.07 5.19 -3.18
N ALA A 101 -16.29 6.47 -3.41
CA ALA A 101 -16.21 7.05 -4.75
C ALA A 101 -14.77 7.03 -5.30
N LEU A 102 -13.77 7.30 -4.44
CA LEU A 102 -12.39 7.53 -4.88
C LEU A 102 -11.79 6.38 -5.70
N PRO A 103 -11.86 5.09 -5.30
CA PRO A 103 -11.32 4.00 -6.11
C PRO A 103 -12.18 3.61 -7.32
N LYS A 104 -13.45 4.05 -7.40
CA LYS A 104 -14.39 3.66 -8.47
C LYS A 104 -14.54 4.73 -9.56
N LEU A 105 -14.35 6.00 -9.23
CA LEU A 105 -14.35 7.10 -10.20
C LEU A 105 -13.00 7.20 -10.94
N GLU A 106 -13.00 7.86 -12.10
CA GLU A 106 -11.79 8.18 -12.90
C GLU A 106 -10.84 7.00 -13.15
N GLY A 107 -11.35 5.98 -13.83
CA GLY A 107 -10.61 4.75 -14.16
C GLY A 107 -10.76 3.71 -13.06
N THR A 108 -11.53 2.66 -13.35
CA THR A 108 -11.80 1.59 -12.39
C THR A 108 -10.53 0.82 -12.04
N VAL A 109 -10.55 0.14 -10.89
CA VAL A 109 -9.45 -0.73 -10.44
C VAL A 109 -8.99 -1.69 -11.54
N HIS A 110 -9.91 -2.27 -12.31
CA HIS A 110 -9.60 -3.20 -13.40
C HIS A 110 -8.76 -2.57 -14.52
N VAL A 111 -9.10 -1.33 -14.92
CA VAL A 111 -8.38 -0.61 -15.97
C VAL A 111 -6.95 -0.31 -15.53
N ASN A 112 -6.79 0.15 -14.28
CA ASN A 112 -5.47 0.42 -13.72
C ASN A 112 -4.64 -0.87 -13.53
N ILE A 113 -5.27 -1.98 -13.12
CA ILE A 113 -4.56 -3.27 -13.03
C ILE A 113 -4.04 -3.71 -14.39
N ALA A 114 -4.88 -3.71 -15.43
CA ALA A 114 -4.47 -4.09 -16.78
C ALA A 114 -3.32 -3.20 -17.31
N LEU A 115 -3.27 -1.94 -16.87
CA LEU A 115 -2.18 -1.02 -17.16
C LEU A 115 -0.90 -1.46 -16.44
N ILE A 116 -0.93 -1.65 -15.11
CA ILE A 116 0.29 -1.94 -14.34
C ILE A 116 0.90 -3.31 -14.67
N MET A 117 0.08 -4.29 -15.08
CA MET A 117 0.55 -5.62 -15.51
C MET A 117 1.61 -5.54 -16.62
N LYS A 118 1.58 -4.49 -17.45
CA LYS A 118 2.55 -4.27 -18.53
C LYS A 118 3.96 -3.95 -18.03
N PHE A 119 4.11 -3.52 -16.77
CA PHE A 119 5.40 -3.15 -16.19
C PHE A 119 6.10 -4.31 -15.47
N ILE A 120 5.39 -5.39 -15.13
CA ILE A 120 5.92 -6.50 -14.31
C ILE A 120 7.25 -7.02 -14.85
N ALA A 121 7.33 -7.26 -16.16
CA ALA A 121 8.53 -7.80 -16.78
C ALA A 121 9.76 -6.91 -16.55
N ASN A 122 9.65 -5.60 -16.84
CA ASN A 122 10.79 -4.71 -16.70
C ASN A 122 11.07 -4.32 -15.25
N TYR A 123 10.04 -4.23 -14.41
CA TYR A 123 10.21 -3.93 -12.99
C TYR A 123 11.03 -5.02 -12.28
N PHE A 124 10.74 -6.31 -12.54
CA PHE A 124 11.42 -7.41 -11.84
C PHE A 124 12.70 -7.89 -12.51
N PHE A 125 12.81 -7.78 -13.84
CA PHE A 125 13.84 -8.51 -14.61
C PHE A 125 14.76 -7.64 -15.46
N ASN A 126 14.40 -6.38 -15.76
CA ASN A 126 15.18 -5.52 -16.66
C ASN A 126 15.46 -4.15 -16.02
N PRO A 127 16.23 -4.08 -14.91
CA PRO A 127 16.53 -2.82 -14.28
C PRO A 127 17.37 -1.91 -15.20
N LYS A 128 17.25 -0.61 -14.97
CA LYS A 128 18.05 0.43 -15.63
C LYS A 128 18.54 1.40 -14.56
N ASP A 129 19.76 1.90 -14.73
CA ASP A 129 20.28 2.96 -13.87
C ASP A 129 19.56 4.28 -14.13
N TYR A 130 19.10 4.89 -13.06
CA TYR A 130 18.47 6.20 -13.07
C TYR A 130 19.18 7.12 -12.07
N PRO A 131 19.25 8.42 -12.35
CA PRO A 131 19.59 9.40 -11.32
C PRO A 131 18.66 9.27 -10.11
N GLU A 132 19.21 9.55 -8.93
CA GLU A 132 18.42 9.62 -7.71
C GLU A 132 17.39 10.75 -7.83
N VAL A 133 16.13 10.42 -7.54
CA VAL A 133 15.04 11.41 -7.52
C VAL A 133 14.98 12.02 -6.13
N THR A 134 15.36 13.28 -6.03
CA THR A 134 15.24 14.07 -4.79
C THR A 134 13.81 14.48 -4.52
N ARG A 135 13.52 14.86 -3.28
CA ARG A 135 12.24 15.47 -2.89
C ARG A 135 11.93 16.70 -3.75
N GLN A 136 10.69 16.81 -4.22
CA GLN A 136 10.19 17.89 -5.05
C GLN A 136 9.09 18.68 -4.33
N ASP A 137 9.44 19.41 -3.27
CA ASP A 137 8.51 20.23 -2.48
C ASP A 137 8.69 21.75 -2.67
N ALA A 138 9.69 22.16 -3.45
CA ALA A 138 9.85 23.54 -3.83
C ALA A 138 8.72 24.01 -4.76
N PRO A 139 8.28 25.29 -4.66
CA PRO A 139 7.47 25.91 -5.70
C PRO A 139 8.20 25.84 -7.04
N GLY A 140 7.49 25.43 -8.08
CA GLY A 140 8.06 25.25 -9.41
C GLY A 140 6.98 25.01 -10.44
N ASP A 141 7.34 25.18 -11.71
CA ASP A 141 6.43 24.94 -12.83
C ASP A 141 6.51 23.47 -13.26
N ASP A 142 5.37 22.77 -13.22
CA ASP A 142 5.26 21.37 -13.62
C ASP A 142 4.95 21.26 -15.13
N VAL A 143 5.76 21.92 -15.97
CA VAL A 143 5.55 22.06 -17.44
C VAL A 143 5.32 20.71 -18.14
N PHE A 144 6.02 19.67 -17.68
CA PHE A 144 5.90 18.34 -18.26
C PHE A 144 4.50 17.74 -18.11
N LEU A 145 3.71 18.16 -17.10
CA LEU A 145 2.31 17.75 -16.93
C LEU A 145 1.48 18.02 -18.21
N PHE A 146 1.77 19.12 -18.92
CA PHE A 146 1.09 19.53 -20.14
C PHE A 146 1.81 19.07 -21.42
N SER A 147 3.02 18.52 -21.30
CA SER A 147 3.86 18.08 -22.41
C SER A 147 4.10 16.56 -22.37
N GLN A 148 3.19 15.82 -21.74
CA GLN A 148 3.30 14.36 -21.64
C GLN A 148 3.28 13.73 -23.03
N GLY A 149 4.23 12.83 -23.27
CA GLY A 149 4.27 12.03 -24.48
C GLY A 149 3.10 11.03 -24.58
N PRO A 150 2.98 10.31 -25.71
CA PRO A 150 1.90 9.34 -25.90
C PRO A 150 1.90 8.26 -24.82
N THR A 151 0.73 7.83 -24.36
CA THR A 151 0.55 6.77 -23.34
C THR A 151 0.94 5.36 -23.81
N GLY A 152 1.39 5.21 -25.06
CA GLY A 152 1.91 3.96 -25.61
C GLY A 152 3.29 3.57 -25.06
N GLY A 153 3.65 2.29 -25.24
CA GLY A 153 4.98 1.78 -24.91
C GLY A 153 5.21 1.48 -23.43
N LEU A 154 4.16 1.28 -22.63
CA LEU A 154 4.27 0.99 -21.19
C LEU A 154 5.20 -0.19 -20.88
N GLY A 155 5.12 -1.27 -21.65
CA GLY A 155 6.00 -2.44 -21.50
C GLY A 155 7.46 -2.21 -21.91
N LYS A 156 7.84 -0.99 -22.33
CA LYS A 156 9.23 -0.59 -22.57
C LYS A 156 9.81 0.27 -21.45
N VAL A 157 8.96 0.73 -20.51
CA VAL A 157 9.42 1.51 -19.36
C VAL A 157 10.21 0.58 -18.45
N GLN A 158 11.41 1.00 -18.10
CA GLN A 158 12.28 0.32 -17.14
C GLN A 158 12.27 1.08 -15.81
N PHE A 159 12.76 0.41 -14.77
CA PHE A 159 12.82 0.94 -13.42
C PHE A 159 14.24 0.72 -12.87
N HIS A 160 14.62 1.46 -11.84
CA HIS A 160 15.80 1.07 -11.08
C HIS A 160 15.53 -0.25 -10.36
N ASP A 161 16.58 -0.93 -9.93
CA ASP A 161 16.44 -2.19 -9.22
C ASP A 161 15.77 -1.98 -7.85
N TYR A 162 14.53 -2.43 -7.73
CA TYR A 162 13.76 -2.36 -6.49
C TYR A 162 14.47 -3.07 -5.33
N GLN A 163 15.27 -4.11 -5.59
CA GLN A 163 15.98 -4.86 -4.55
C GLN A 163 16.95 -3.96 -3.78
N THR A 164 17.55 -2.96 -4.44
CA THR A 164 18.44 -2.00 -3.82
C THR A 164 17.75 -1.11 -2.79
N VAL A 165 16.45 -0.86 -2.95
CA VAL A 165 15.64 -0.09 -1.98
C VAL A 165 15.37 -0.95 -0.75
N TYR A 166 14.90 -2.19 -0.94
CA TYR A 166 14.62 -3.10 0.18
C TYR A 166 15.87 -3.46 0.99
N ALA A 167 17.01 -3.66 0.33
CA ALA A 167 18.26 -4.03 0.97
C ALA A 167 18.83 -2.95 1.93
N GLN A 168 18.35 -1.71 1.84
CA GLN A 168 18.78 -0.61 2.72
C GLN A 168 18.11 -0.65 4.11
N TRP A 169 17.10 -1.49 4.30
CA TRP A 169 16.30 -1.52 5.53
C TRP A 169 16.43 -2.86 6.24
N ASP A 170 17.22 -2.90 7.30
CA ASP A 170 17.43 -4.11 8.11
C ASP A 170 16.33 -4.29 9.18
N LEU A 171 15.07 -4.27 8.73
CA LEU A 171 13.89 -4.39 9.59
C LEU A 171 13.24 -5.77 9.47
N PRO A 172 12.82 -6.42 10.57
CA PRO A 172 12.26 -7.76 10.55
C PRO A 172 11.13 -7.97 9.53
N ASN A 173 10.12 -7.10 9.50
CA ASN A 173 9.00 -7.27 8.59
C ASN A 173 9.35 -6.89 7.14
N VAL A 174 10.32 -6.00 6.93
CA VAL A 174 10.85 -5.71 5.59
C VAL A 174 11.56 -6.94 5.02
N ARG A 175 12.31 -7.68 5.84
CA ARG A 175 12.92 -8.96 5.44
C ARG A 175 11.87 -10.00 5.07
N VAL A 176 10.86 -10.21 5.92
CA VAL A 176 9.75 -11.14 5.62
C VAL A 176 9.04 -10.76 4.33
N PHE A 177 8.74 -9.47 4.13
CA PHE A 177 8.09 -9.01 2.90
C PHE A 177 8.98 -9.23 1.66
N THR A 178 10.30 -9.04 1.79
CA THR A 178 11.27 -9.31 0.72
C THR A 178 11.32 -10.80 0.36
N GLU A 179 11.22 -11.70 1.33
CA GLU A 179 11.09 -13.15 1.08
C GLU A 179 9.79 -13.47 0.31
N GLN A 180 8.67 -12.82 0.64
CA GLN A 180 7.41 -12.98 -0.09
C GLN A 180 7.54 -12.48 -1.53
N ILE A 181 8.23 -11.34 -1.75
CA ILE A 181 8.50 -10.82 -3.10
C ILE A 181 9.37 -11.81 -3.89
N ALA A 182 10.39 -12.40 -3.27
CA ALA A 182 11.24 -13.38 -3.93
C ALA A 182 10.44 -14.61 -4.38
N ALA A 183 9.56 -15.14 -3.52
CA ALA A 183 8.66 -16.25 -3.87
C ALA A 183 7.71 -15.87 -5.03
N PHE A 184 7.18 -14.64 -5.04
CA PHE A 184 6.35 -14.16 -6.14
C PHE A 184 7.15 -14.04 -7.46
N LYS A 185 8.36 -13.47 -7.41
CA LYS A 185 9.25 -13.34 -8.58
C LYS A 185 9.60 -14.71 -9.16
N GLU A 186 9.92 -15.69 -8.32
CA GLU A 186 10.15 -17.07 -8.76
C GLU A 186 8.90 -17.70 -9.37
N CYS A 187 7.71 -17.46 -8.79
CA CYS A 187 6.44 -17.91 -9.34
C CYS A 187 6.21 -17.40 -10.76
N LEU A 188 6.47 -16.11 -11.02
CA LEU A 188 6.32 -15.51 -12.35
C LEU A 188 7.20 -16.20 -13.41
N VAL A 189 8.40 -16.64 -13.04
CA VAL A 189 9.34 -17.33 -13.94
C VAL A 189 8.97 -18.80 -14.09
N ALA A 190 8.74 -19.50 -12.99
CA ALA A 190 8.63 -20.95 -12.96
C ALA A 190 7.20 -21.47 -13.18
N ALA A 191 6.20 -20.63 -12.93
CA ALA A 191 4.77 -20.95 -12.96
C ALA A 191 3.93 -19.74 -13.41
N GLY A 192 4.44 -18.99 -14.39
CA GLY A 192 3.75 -17.83 -14.97
C GLY A 192 2.39 -18.18 -15.57
N LEU A 193 1.58 -17.15 -15.83
CA LEU A 193 0.21 -17.34 -16.30
C LEU A 193 0.15 -18.04 -17.67
N ASP A 194 -0.68 -19.07 -17.79
CA ASP A 194 -0.99 -19.73 -19.05
C ASP A 194 -1.93 -18.89 -19.94
N GLU A 195 -2.29 -19.39 -21.13
CA GLU A 195 -3.15 -18.65 -22.07
C GLU A 195 -4.56 -18.40 -21.51
N ALA A 196 -5.14 -19.35 -20.79
CA ALA A 196 -6.47 -19.20 -20.20
C ALA A 196 -6.45 -18.18 -19.07
N GLN A 197 -5.45 -18.28 -18.18
CA GLN A 197 -5.23 -17.35 -17.08
C GLN A 197 -4.96 -15.92 -17.55
N ARG A 198 -4.30 -15.74 -18.70
CA ARG A 198 -4.10 -14.40 -19.30
C ARG A 198 -5.37 -13.77 -19.85
N LYS A 199 -6.43 -14.56 -20.08
CA LYS A 199 -7.76 -14.08 -20.47
C LYS A 199 -8.70 -13.94 -19.27
N ASP A 200 -8.32 -14.53 -18.13
CA ASP A 200 -9.06 -14.47 -16.88
C ASP A 200 -8.75 -13.17 -16.12
N THR A 201 -9.71 -12.24 -16.15
CA THR A 201 -9.56 -10.93 -15.50
C THR A 201 -9.41 -11.06 -13.98
N ASP A 202 -10.02 -12.07 -13.35
CA ASP A 202 -9.99 -12.24 -11.89
C ASP A 202 -8.61 -12.75 -11.41
N VAL A 203 -7.97 -13.62 -12.19
CA VAL A 203 -6.56 -14.01 -11.97
C VAL A 203 -5.63 -12.82 -12.17
N LEU A 204 -5.79 -12.08 -13.29
CA LEU A 204 -4.99 -10.89 -13.57
C LEU A 204 -5.13 -9.84 -12.48
N MET A 205 -6.32 -9.67 -11.91
CA MET A 205 -6.55 -8.79 -10.77
C MET A 205 -5.73 -9.16 -9.55
N THR A 206 -5.74 -10.44 -9.19
CA THR A 206 -5.03 -10.91 -8.00
C THR A 206 -3.52 -10.76 -8.16
N VAL A 207 -2.99 -11.13 -9.34
CA VAL A 207 -1.56 -10.94 -9.67
C VAL A 207 -1.19 -9.46 -9.70
N GLY A 208 -2.06 -8.61 -10.28
CA GLY A 208 -1.89 -7.17 -10.31
C GLY A 208 -1.88 -6.54 -8.92
N ASP A 209 -2.75 -6.98 -8.01
CA ASP A 209 -2.78 -6.51 -6.62
C ASP A 209 -1.52 -6.93 -5.85
N VAL A 210 -1.00 -8.16 -6.08
CA VAL A 210 0.30 -8.58 -5.53
C VAL A 210 1.42 -7.67 -6.04
N PHE A 211 1.49 -7.43 -7.35
CA PHE A 211 2.50 -6.55 -7.94
C PHE A 211 2.38 -5.12 -7.40
N ALA A 212 1.17 -4.58 -7.32
CA ALA A 212 0.92 -3.25 -6.77
C ALA A 212 1.41 -3.13 -5.32
N LEU A 213 1.24 -4.18 -4.50
CA LEU A 213 1.73 -4.21 -3.13
C LEU A 213 3.26 -4.16 -3.04
N VAL A 214 3.97 -4.81 -3.97
CA VAL A 214 5.43 -4.71 -4.09
C VAL A 214 5.85 -3.27 -4.40
N VAL A 215 5.28 -2.65 -5.42
CA VAL A 215 5.61 -1.26 -5.78
C VAL A 215 5.25 -0.29 -4.66
N TYR A 216 4.14 -0.54 -3.97
CA TYR A 216 3.70 0.25 -2.82
C TYR A 216 4.72 0.20 -1.68
N GLY A 217 5.23 -0.99 -1.34
CA GLY A 217 6.30 -1.17 -0.35
C GLY A 217 7.59 -0.46 -0.73
N GLN A 218 8.00 -0.51 -2.00
CA GLN A 218 9.16 0.22 -2.50
C GLN A 218 8.99 1.74 -2.25
N LEU A 219 7.86 2.31 -2.68
CA LEU A 219 7.62 3.75 -2.54
C LEU A 219 7.54 4.22 -1.08
N ILE A 220 7.06 3.37 -0.17
CA ILE A 220 7.12 3.64 1.28
C ILE A 220 8.58 3.79 1.71
N LEU A 221 9.43 2.81 1.40
CA LEU A 221 10.82 2.76 1.85
C LEU A 221 11.66 3.90 1.26
N GLU A 222 11.48 4.21 -0.01
CA GLU A 222 12.15 5.36 -0.63
C GLU A 222 11.80 6.66 0.10
N ASN A 223 10.51 6.90 0.37
CA ASN A 223 10.11 8.15 0.98
C ASN A 223 10.37 8.22 2.47
N ALA A 224 10.32 7.07 3.16
CA ALA A 224 10.68 6.98 4.56
C ALA A 224 12.11 7.49 4.79
N ARG A 225 13.03 7.19 3.87
CA ARG A 225 14.40 7.72 3.89
C ARG A 225 14.44 9.23 3.65
N VAL A 226 13.69 9.73 2.65
CA VAL A 226 13.62 11.17 2.34
C VAL A 226 13.11 12.00 3.52
N TYR A 227 12.14 11.49 4.26
CA TYR A 227 11.52 12.18 5.39
C TYR A 227 12.14 11.84 6.76
N GLY A 228 13.13 10.94 6.81
CA GLY A 228 13.71 10.47 8.07
C GLY A 228 12.67 9.83 9.00
N SER A 229 11.80 8.99 8.45
CA SER A 229 10.72 8.33 9.20
C SER A 229 11.28 7.32 10.20
N ASP A 230 10.64 7.20 11.36
CA ASP A 230 11.04 6.25 12.41
C ASP A 230 10.96 4.80 11.92
N GLU A 231 12.07 4.07 12.06
CA GLU A 231 12.19 2.67 11.69
C GLU A 231 11.16 1.77 12.38
N ALA A 232 10.79 2.06 13.64
CA ALA A 232 9.77 1.27 14.33
C ALA A 232 8.39 1.41 13.66
N LEU A 233 8.07 2.60 13.16
CA LEU A 233 6.84 2.84 12.41
C LEU A 233 6.88 2.16 11.04
N ILE A 234 8.02 2.23 10.35
CA ILE A 234 8.21 1.51 9.07
C ILE A 234 8.05 0.00 9.26
N ASP A 235 8.69 -0.58 10.27
CA ASP A 235 8.58 -2.01 10.55
C ASP A 235 7.14 -2.42 10.93
N GLN A 236 6.37 -1.53 11.59
CA GLN A 236 4.96 -1.75 11.87
C GLN A 236 4.05 -1.56 10.63
N ILE A 237 4.39 -0.68 9.70
CA ILE A 237 3.72 -0.61 8.38
C ILE A 237 3.94 -1.92 7.63
N PHE A 238 5.15 -2.47 7.66
CA PHE A 238 5.46 -3.72 6.99
C PHE A 238 4.82 -4.94 7.64
N ASP A 239 4.49 -4.91 8.93
CA ASP A 239 3.60 -5.91 9.56
C ASP A 239 2.27 -6.03 8.80
N VAL A 240 1.65 -4.87 8.51
CA VAL A 240 0.40 -4.79 7.75
C VAL A 240 0.59 -5.33 6.33
N LEU A 241 1.67 -4.94 5.65
CA LEU A 241 1.92 -5.38 4.27
C LEU A 241 2.20 -6.88 4.16
N VAL A 242 2.88 -7.49 5.13
CA VAL A 242 3.09 -8.94 5.18
C VAL A 242 1.76 -9.69 5.25
N ARG A 243 0.83 -9.21 6.09
CA ARG A 243 -0.53 -9.77 6.19
C ARG A 243 -1.34 -9.57 4.91
N ASP A 244 -1.26 -8.39 4.29
CA ASP A 244 -1.93 -8.12 3.02
C ASP A 244 -1.40 -9.03 1.89
N MET A 245 -0.09 -9.25 1.84
CA MET A 245 0.55 -10.17 0.89
C MET A 245 0.10 -11.61 1.11
N ALA A 246 0.02 -12.07 2.36
CA ALA A 246 -0.47 -13.40 2.69
C ALA A 246 -1.94 -13.58 2.28
N ALA A 247 -2.79 -12.57 2.49
CA ALA A 247 -4.19 -12.60 2.06
C ALA A 247 -4.32 -12.69 0.53
N LEU A 248 -3.53 -11.92 -0.22
CA LEU A 248 -3.52 -12.00 -1.69
C LEU A 248 -2.97 -13.34 -2.19
N ALA A 249 -1.95 -13.88 -1.54
CA ALA A 249 -1.41 -15.20 -1.85
C ALA A 249 -2.47 -16.30 -1.66
N LEU A 250 -3.25 -16.23 -0.58
CA LEU A 250 -4.37 -17.16 -0.34
C LEU A 250 -5.47 -17.01 -1.41
N GLN A 251 -5.77 -15.78 -1.83
CA GLN A 251 -6.73 -15.54 -2.92
C GLN A 251 -6.26 -16.18 -4.23
N LEU A 252 -4.97 -16.04 -4.57
CA LEU A 252 -4.39 -16.63 -5.77
C LEU A 252 -4.36 -18.16 -5.69
N TYR A 253 -3.93 -18.70 -4.54
CA TYR A 253 -3.95 -20.13 -4.23
C TYR A 253 -5.33 -20.77 -4.47
N SER A 254 -6.39 -20.05 -4.08
CA SER A 254 -7.76 -20.53 -4.10
C SER A 254 -8.47 -20.34 -5.44
N LYS A 255 -7.81 -19.77 -6.46
CA LYS A 255 -8.44 -19.65 -7.80
C LYS A 255 -8.65 -21.05 -8.39
N PRO A 256 -9.82 -21.36 -8.99
CA PRO A 256 -10.05 -22.64 -9.63
C PRO A 256 -9.05 -22.97 -10.75
N SER A 257 -8.50 -21.93 -11.39
CA SER A 257 -7.50 -22.03 -12.44
C SER A 257 -6.06 -22.09 -11.92
N ALA A 258 -5.81 -22.03 -10.60
CA ALA A 258 -4.46 -22.09 -10.05
C ALA A 258 -3.84 -23.47 -10.25
N SER A 259 -2.67 -23.52 -10.90
CA SER A 259 -1.91 -24.77 -11.04
C SER A 259 -1.29 -25.20 -9.70
N ALA A 260 -1.01 -26.50 -9.55
CA ALA A 260 -0.33 -27.02 -8.36
C ALA A 260 1.00 -26.31 -8.06
N LYS A 261 1.75 -25.93 -9.10
CA LYS A 261 3.00 -25.19 -8.96
C LYS A 261 2.77 -23.76 -8.47
N GLN A 262 1.75 -23.06 -8.98
CA GLN A 262 1.37 -21.74 -8.48
C GLN A 262 0.93 -21.81 -7.00
N GLN A 263 0.19 -22.85 -6.62
CA GLN A 263 -0.24 -23.09 -5.24
C GLN A 263 0.94 -23.30 -4.27
N GLU A 264 1.98 -24.02 -4.71
CA GLU A 264 3.22 -24.17 -3.95
C GLU A 264 3.89 -22.82 -3.67
N TYR A 265 4.05 -21.98 -4.70
CA TYR A 265 4.60 -20.64 -4.54
C TYR A 265 3.72 -19.74 -3.66
N CYS A 266 2.39 -19.79 -3.82
CA CYS A 266 1.47 -19.04 -2.96
C CYS A 266 1.65 -19.43 -1.49
N THR A 267 1.89 -20.71 -1.20
CA THR A 267 2.16 -21.18 0.17
C THR A 267 3.44 -20.58 0.75
N ARG A 268 4.49 -20.41 -0.07
CA ARG A 268 5.72 -19.73 0.34
C ARG A 268 5.50 -18.23 0.61
N MET A 269 4.57 -17.61 -0.11
CA MET A 269 4.17 -16.21 0.11
C MET A 269 3.28 -16.03 1.35
N MET A 270 2.57 -17.05 1.83
CA MET A 270 1.73 -17.00 3.02
C MET A 270 2.56 -17.03 4.31
N ARG A 271 3.15 -15.88 4.66
CA ARG A 271 3.97 -15.67 5.86
C ARG A 271 3.22 -14.84 6.90
N ARG A 272 3.64 -14.98 8.16
CA ARG A 272 3.21 -14.11 9.26
C ARG A 272 4.26 -13.02 9.50
N PRO A 273 3.86 -11.82 9.94
CA PRO A 273 4.82 -10.82 10.37
C PRO A 273 5.61 -11.29 11.60
N GLU A 274 6.82 -10.75 11.77
CA GLU A 274 7.64 -11.00 12.95
C GLU A 274 7.02 -10.30 14.17
N PRO A 275 6.65 -11.06 15.22
CA PRO A 275 6.01 -10.48 16.38
C PRO A 275 6.97 -9.57 17.14
N ASN A 276 6.53 -8.35 17.42
CA ASN A 276 7.26 -7.42 18.27
C ASN A 276 6.25 -6.61 19.13
N PRO A 277 5.86 -7.14 20.30
CA PRO A 277 4.92 -6.47 21.20
C PRO A 277 5.41 -5.09 21.66
N GLU A 278 6.72 -4.93 21.86
CA GLU A 278 7.32 -3.66 22.29
C GLU A 278 7.18 -2.57 21.23
N ARG A 279 7.49 -2.89 19.96
CA ARG A 279 7.26 -2.00 18.81
C ARG A 279 5.78 -1.63 18.72
N TYR A 280 4.90 -2.62 18.79
CA TYR A 280 3.45 -2.40 18.70
C TYR A 280 2.94 -1.47 19.81
N ASP A 281 3.32 -1.74 21.06
CA ASP A 281 2.92 -0.93 22.21
C ASP A 281 3.50 0.48 22.14
N ARG A 282 4.74 0.64 21.65
CA ARG A 282 5.36 1.93 21.40
C ARG A 282 4.55 2.75 20.39
N ILE A 283 4.28 2.19 19.21
CA ILE A 283 3.46 2.86 18.17
C ILE A 283 2.08 3.23 18.73
N TYR A 284 1.44 2.32 19.45
CA TYR A 284 0.14 2.62 20.04
C TYR A 284 0.19 3.79 21.04
N ARG A 285 1.18 3.81 21.95
CA ARG A 285 1.28 4.81 23.02
C ARG A 285 1.82 6.15 22.56
N GLU A 286 2.78 6.17 21.65
CA GLU A 286 3.51 7.36 21.22
C GLU A 286 2.91 8.02 19.99
N GLU A 287 2.33 7.23 19.07
CA GLU A 287 1.84 7.77 17.80
C GLU A 287 0.31 7.85 17.77
N VAL A 288 -0.38 6.82 18.28
CA VAL A 288 -1.83 6.70 18.09
C VAL A 288 -2.63 7.31 19.23
N LEU A 289 -2.39 6.88 20.47
CA LEU A 289 -3.12 7.34 21.65
C LEU A 289 -3.08 8.87 21.85
N PRO A 290 -1.95 9.57 21.61
CA PRO A 290 -1.89 11.03 21.76
C PRO A 290 -2.82 11.79 20.81
N LEU A 291 -3.24 11.18 19.70
CA LEU A 291 -4.18 11.80 18.75
C LEU A 291 -5.59 12.02 19.33
N LYS A 292 -5.90 11.49 20.52
CA LYS A 292 -7.20 11.74 21.19
C LYS A 292 -7.46 13.22 21.45
N ASP A 293 -6.42 13.99 21.71
CA ASP A 293 -6.50 15.42 22.07
C ASP A 293 -5.87 16.33 21.01
N ALA A 294 -5.33 15.77 19.91
CA ALA A 294 -4.64 16.54 18.88
C ALA A 294 -5.52 17.46 18.02
N TYR A 295 -6.83 17.22 17.97
CA TYR A 295 -7.77 18.03 17.20
C TYR A 295 -9.02 18.35 18.01
N GLU A 296 -9.20 19.61 18.39
CA GLU A 296 -10.46 20.12 18.92
C GLU A 296 -11.37 20.54 17.78
N MET A 297 -12.54 19.90 17.67
CA MET A 297 -13.61 20.43 16.83
C MET A 297 -14.04 21.78 17.41
N SER A 298 -14.08 22.82 16.58
CA SER A 298 -14.69 24.10 16.92
C SER A 298 -16.10 23.84 17.46
N ALA A 299 -16.42 24.44 18.62
CA ALA A 299 -17.72 24.35 19.26
C ALA A 299 -18.83 25.04 18.43
#